data_AF-A0A7V0XWN1-F1
#
_entry.id   AF-A0A7V0XWN1-F1
#
_cell.length_a   1.000
_cell.length_b   1.000
_cell.length_c   1.000
_cell.angle_alpha   90.00
_cell.angle_beta   90.00
_cell.angle_gamma   90.00
#
_symmetry.space_group_name_H-M   'P 1'
#
loop_
_entity.id
_entity.type
_entity.pdbx_description
1 polymer ?
#
loop_
_entity_poly.entity_id
_entity_poly.type
_entity_poly.pdbx_seq_one_letter_code
_entity_poly.pdbx_strand_id
1 'polypeptide(L)'
;MAEKRVELIDEDGRISMAEDVISSIARIAAEKVDGIAQPSGSASGGLMSIFGGEDVAPNIKTELSDDDVRIELRISVEYGYPVHEVA
;
A
#
# COMPACT_ATOMS: atom_id res chain seq x y z
N MET A 1 14.67 -17.81 -5.84
CA MET A 1 14.23 -16.90 -4.77
C MET A 1 13.06 -17.59 -4.08
N ALA A 2 13.12 -17.82 -2.76
CA ALA A 2 12.03 -18.49 -2.06
C ALA A 2 10.83 -17.56 -1.99
N GLU A 3 9.68 -18.01 -2.47
CA GLU A 3 8.44 -17.24 -2.42
C GLU A 3 7.95 -17.22 -0.96
N LYS A 4 8.00 -16.05 -0.32
CA LYS A 4 7.52 -15.90 1.06
C LYS A 4 5.99 -15.92 1.07
N ARG A 5 5.44 -16.79 1.92
CA ARG A 5 4.00 -17.02 2.05
C ARG A 5 3.63 -17.21 3.52
N VAL A 6 2.44 -16.76 3.87
CA VAL A 6 1.78 -17.05 5.15
C VAL A 6 0.85 -18.23 4.96
N GLU A 7 0.87 -19.16 5.91
CA GLU A 7 0.01 -20.35 5.87
C GLU A 7 -0.85 -20.41 7.12
N LEU A 8 -2.16 -20.55 6.91
CA LEU A 8 -3.14 -20.78 7.97
C LEU A 8 -3.71 -22.18 7.72
N ILE A 9 -3.54 -23.07 8.69
CA ILE A 9 -4.02 -24.45 8.63
C ILE A 9 -4.92 -24.66 9.83
N ASP A 10 -6.19 -24.98 9.57
CA ASP A 10 -7.18 -25.28 10.59
C ASP A 10 -8.06 -26.48 10.15
N GLU A 11 -9.10 -26.81 10.92
CA GLU A 11 -9.99 -27.95 10.69
C GLU A 11 -10.72 -27.84 9.33
N ASP A 12 -10.97 -26.60 8.88
CA ASP A 12 -11.65 -26.27 7.63
C ASP A 12 -10.74 -26.26 6.38
N GLY A 13 -9.42 -26.40 6.55
CA GLY A 13 -8.48 -26.51 5.42
C GLY A 13 -7.21 -25.65 5.54
N ARG A 14 -6.55 -25.41 4.40
CA ARG A 14 -5.30 -24.65 4.30
C ARG A 14 -5.47 -23.42 3.41
N ILE A 15 -5.19 -22.25 3.97
CA ILE A 15 -5.13 -20.97 3.26
C ILE A 15 -3.66 -20.57 3.15
N SER A 16 -3.21 -20.23 1.94
CA SER A 16 -1.86 -19.74 1.67
C SER A 16 -1.94 -18.37 1.02
N MET A 17 -1.28 -17.37 1.60
CA MET A 17 -1.25 -16.00 1.10
C MET A 17 0.17 -15.61 0.74
N ALA A 18 0.37 -15.10 -0.48
CA ALA A 18 1.65 -14.57 -0.93
C ALA A 18 1.87 -13.13 -0.42
N GLU A 19 3.13 -12.74 -0.30
CA GLU A 19 3.55 -11.38 0.09
C GLU A 19 2.91 -10.29 -0.78
N ASP A 20 2.83 -10.53 -2.10
CA ASP A 20 2.25 -9.59 -3.06
C ASP A 20 0.75 -9.36 -2.85
N VAL A 21 0.03 -10.39 -2.36
CA VAL A 21 -1.41 -10.28 -2.07
C VAL A 21 -1.63 -9.36 -0.87
N ILE A 22 -0.83 -9.55 0.19
CA ILE A 22 -0.90 -8.70 1.39
C ILE A 22 -0.56 -7.25 1.05
N SER A 23 0.49 -7.05 0.24
CA SER A 23 0.91 -5.73 -0.23
C SER A 23 -0.20 -5.05 -1.04
N SER A 24 -0.88 -5.81 -1.90
CA SER A 24 -2.00 -5.32 -2.71
C SER A 24 -3.20 -4.92 -1.84
N ILE A 25 -3.53 -5.70 -0.81
CA ILE A 25 -4.61 -5.36 0.13
C ILE A 25 -4.29 -4.06 0.87
N ALA A 26 -3.07 -3.93 1.40
CA ALA A 26 -2.63 -2.72 2.08
C ALA A 26 -2.68 -1.49 1.16
N ARG A 27 -2.32 -1.65 -0.12
CA ARG A 27 -2.39 -0.59 -1.11
C ARG A 27 -3.82 -0.11 -1.34
N ILE A 28 -4.72 -1.05 -1.62
CA ILE A 28 -6.13 -0.74 -1.85
C ILE A 28 -6.75 -0.11 -0.60
N ALA A 29 -6.34 -0.56 0.59
CA ALA A 29 -6.79 0.04 1.85
C ALA A 29 -6.31 1.49 1.99
N ALA A 30 -5.03 1.76 1.75
CA ALA A 30 -4.47 3.11 1.81
C ALA A 30 -5.11 4.05 0.77
N GLU A 31 -5.35 3.59 -0.46
CA GLU A 31 -6.02 4.39 -1.49
C GLU A 31 -7.47 4.76 -1.09
N LYS A 32 -8.12 4.03 -0.18
CA LYS A 32 -9.50 4.31 0.25
C LYS A 32 -9.61 5.29 1.41
N VAL A 33 -8.49 5.74 1.98
CA VAL A 33 -8.50 6.70 3.08
C VAL A 33 -8.54 8.11 2.49
N ASP A 34 -9.58 8.87 2.84
CA ASP A 34 -9.71 10.28 2.45
C ASP A 34 -8.50 11.09 2.95
N GLY A 35 -7.96 11.97 2.11
CA GLY A 35 -6.78 12.77 2.44
C GLY A 35 -5.43 12.07 2.21
N ILE A 36 -5.39 10.79 1.82
CA ILE A 36 -4.20 10.18 1.22
C ILE A 36 -4.15 10.56 -0.26
N ALA A 37 -3.03 11.15 -0.69
CA ALA A 37 -2.81 11.52 -2.08
C ALA A 37 -2.88 10.27 -2.96
N GLN A 38 -3.75 10.32 -3.97
CA GLN A 38 -3.86 9.27 -4.96
C GLN A 38 -3.03 9.59 -6.20
N PRO A 39 -2.49 8.58 -6.89
CA PRO A 39 -2.00 8.77 -8.24
C PRO A 39 -3.12 9.40 -9.08
N SER A 40 -2.87 10.54 -9.70
CA SER A 40 -3.86 11.23 -10.51
C SER A 40 -4.34 10.31 -11.64
N GLY A 41 -5.52 9.70 -11.49
CA GLY A 41 -6.15 8.82 -12.48
C GLY A 41 -6.64 9.53 -13.74
N SER A 42 -6.29 10.79 -13.95
CA SER A 42 -6.70 11.60 -15.09
C SER A 42 -5.61 12.61 -15.42
N ALA A 43 -4.81 12.29 -16.44
CA ALA A 43 -4.18 13.23 -17.35
C ALA A 43 -3.92 14.67 -16.82
N SER A 44 -2.89 14.86 -15.98
CA SER A 44 -2.19 16.15 -15.94
C SER A 44 -1.09 16.15 -17.00
N GLY A 45 -1.48 15.91 -18.26
CA GLY A 45 -0.65 16.17 -19.41
C GLY A 45 -0.38 17.67 -19.49
N GLY A 46 0.86 18.08 -19.26
CA GLY A 46 1.31 19.41 -19.63
C GLY A 46 2.44 19.99 -18.79
N LEU A 47 2.42 19.83 -17.46
CA LEU A 47 3.36 20.56 -16.58
C LEU A 47 4.04 19.68 -15.53
N MET A 48 3.36 18.67 -14.95
CA MET A 48 3.93 17.85 -13.88
C MET A 48 5.15 17.01 -14.34
N SER A 49 5.18 16.61 -15.62
CA SER A 49 6.34 15.93 -16.24
C SER A 49 7.54 16.86 -16.50
N ILE A 50 7.31 18.18 -16.59
CA ILE A 50 8.37 19.18 -16.80
C ILE A 50 8.93 19.66 -15.44
N PHE A 51 8.06 19.74 -14.42
CA PHE A 51 8.42 20.12 -13.06
C PHE A 51 8.86 18.94 -12.16
N GLY A 52 8.88 17.72 -12.69
CA GLY A 52 9.42 16.55 -11.99
C GLY A 52 8.64 16.21 -10.72
N GLY A 53 7.31 16.27 -10.77
CA GLY A 53 6.49 15.83 -9.63
C GLY A 53 6.78 14.38 -9.28
N GLU A 54 6.93 14.10 -7.99
CA GLU A 54 7.17 12.76 -7.45
C GLU A 54 5.94 11.85 -7.60
N ASP A 55 6.15 10.54 -7.74
CA ASP A 55 5.10 9.54 -7.65
C ASP A 55 4.45 9.61 -6.27
N VAL A 56 3.26 10.21 -6.19
CA VAL A 56 2.45 10.32 -4.96
C VAL A 56 1.73 9.03 -4.58
N ALA A 57 1.98 7.94 -5.31
CA ALA A 57 1.39 6.64 -5.02
C ALA A 57 1.85 6.13 -3.65
N PRO A 58 0.96 5.56 -2.82
CA PRO A 58 1.36 4.84 -1.62
C PRO A 58 2.41 3.78 -1.94
N ASN A 59 3.58 3.89 -1.31
CA ASN A 59 4.63 2.88 -1.42
C ASN A 59 4.55 1.98 -0.19
N ILE A 60 4.43 0.68 -0.44
CA ILE A 60 4.22 -0.32 0.61
C ILE A 60 5.30 -1.37 0.49
N LYS A 61 6.01 -1.57 1.59
CA LYS A 61 6.97 -2.65 1.75
C LYS A 61 6.44 -3.64 2.77
N THR A 62 6.24 -4.87 2.34
CA THR A 62 5.78 -5.96 3.20
C THR A 62 6.96 -6.87 3.54
N GLU A 63 7.03 -7.32 4.77
CA GLU A 63 8.02 -8.30 5.21
C GLU A 63 7.32 -9.39 6.01
N LEU A 64 7.32 -10.60 5.44
CA LEU A 64 6.78 -11.79 6.09
C LEU A 64 7.84 -12.47 6.97
N SER A 65 7.43 -12.82 8.19
CA SER A 65 8.12 -13.71 9.13
C SER A 65 7.18 -14.86 9.50
N ASP A 66 7.67 -15.89 10.19
CA ASP A 66 6.87 -17.10 10.51
C ASP A 66 5.59 -16.80 11.31
N ASP A 67 5.64 -15.88 12.28
CA ASP A 67 4.51 -15.50 13.14
C ASP A 67 4.00 -14.07 12.91
N ASP A 68 4.75 -13.24 12.16
CA ASP A 68 4.50 -11.80 12.08
C ASP A 68 4.52 -11.31 10.63
N VAL A 69 3.64 -10.35 10.35
CA VAL A 69 3.62 -9.56 9.11
C VAL A 69 3.97 -8.13 9.45
N ARG A 70 5.06 -7.61 8.86
CA ARG A 70 5.41 -6.20 8.96
C ARG A 70 5.07 -5.48 7.67
N ILE A 71 4.37 -4.36 7.78
CA ILE A 71 3.99 -3.52 6.64
C ILE A 71 4.51 -2.11 6.93
N GLU A 72 5.44 -1.62 6.11
CA GLU A 72 5.86 -0.23 6.08
C GLU A 72 5.08 0.50 5.00
N LEU A 73 4.32 1.53 5.38
CA LEU A 73 3.59 2.39 4.47
C LEU A 73 4.27 3.74 4.38
N ARG A 74 4.54 4.20 3.16
CA ARG A 74 4.92 5.58 2.86
C ARG A 74 3.79 6.22 2.05
N ILE A 75 3.17 7.23 2.64
CA ILE A 75 2.01 7.91 2.09
C ILE A 75 2.27 9.42 2.07
N SER A 76 1.66 10.09 1.10
CA SER A 76 1.60 11.54 1.05
C SER A 76 0.20 11.98 1.49
N VAL A 77 0.12 12.89 2.45
CA VAL A 77 -1.15 13.43 2.95
C VAL A 77 -1.45 14.74 2.26
N GLU A 78 -2.68 14.91 1.79
CA GLU A 78 -3.13 16.13 1.16
C GLU A 78 -3.09 17.32 2.14
N TYR A 79 -2.61 18.47 1.65
CA TYR A 79 -2.52 19.67 2.47
C TYR A 79 -3.91 20.12 2.94
N GLY A 80 -4.04 20.38 4.24
CA GLY A 80 -5.31 20.77 4.88
C GLY A 80 -6.03 19.61 5.56
N TYR A 81 -5.60 18.36 5.35
CA TYR A 81 -6.08 17.23 6.13
C TYR A 81 -5.29 17.08 7.44
N PRO A 82 -5.98 16.89 8.58
CA PRO A 82 -5.31 16.57 9.84
C PRO A 82 -4.69 15.17 9.79
N VAL A 83 -3.38 15.08 10.04
CA VAL A 83 -2.62 13.81 9.95
C VAL A 83 -3.19 12.70 10.85
N HIS A 84 -3.76 13.06 12.01
CA HIS A 84 -4.34 12.08 12.95
C HIS A 84 -5.70 11.53 12.53
N GLU A 85 -6.35 12.09 11.51
CA GLU A 85 -7.58 11.53 10.93
C GLU A 85 -7.27 10.54 9.80
N VAL A 86 -6.04 10.56 9.28
CA VAL A 86 -5.60 9.71 8.14
C VAL A 86 -4.61 8.61 8.54
N ALA A 87 -3.89 8.76 9.67
CA ALA A 87 -2.85 7.84 10.14
C ALA A 87 -2.92 7.58 11.66
#